data_AF-A0A7M3TDC5-F1
#
_entry.id   AF-A0A7M3TDC5-F1
#
_cell.length_a   1.000
_cell.length_b   1.000
_cell.length_c   1.000
_cell.angle_alpha   90.00
_cell.angle_beta   90.00
_cell.angle_gamma   90.00
#
_symmetry.space_group_name_H-M   'P 1'
#
loop_
_entity.id
_entity.type
_entity.pdbx_description
1 polymer ?
#
loop_
_entity_poly.entity_id
_entity_poly.type
_entity_poly.pdbx_seq_one_letter_code
_entity_poly.pdbx_strand_id
1 'polypeptide(L)'
;MANQYSGNFEQIVEDKFKCSAREMLLKCQREGLSYQDAEKVLGFKHVTIRKWAKRFDIKLPPRFRLNEDSADLNREVAYVNECKSDNLTKTNIFSRCWINVNLYSTIKAKS
;
A
#
# COMPACT_ATOMS: atom_id res chain seq x y z
N MET A 1 28.46 1.06 3.22
CA MET A 1 28.90 -0.35 3.14
C MET A 1 28.25 -1.03 1.93
N ALA A 2 29.05 -1.62 1.05
CA ALA A 2 28.63 -2.49 -0.04
C ALA A 2 29.17 -3.90 0.21
N ASN A 3 28.35 -4.89 -0.12
CA ASN A 3 28.51 -6.28 0.24
C ASN A 3 29.59 -6.89 -0.67
N GLN A 4 30.77 -7.15 -0.12
CA GLN A 4 31.98 -7.54 -0.85
C GLN A 4 31.99 -9.04 -1.23
N TYR A 5 30.96 -9.78 -0.83
CA TYR A 5 30.88 -11.25 -0.89
C TYR A 5 29.63 -11.79 -1.62
N SER A 6 28.77 -10.92 -2.13
CA SER A 6 27.68 -11.33 -3.04
C SER A 6 28.01 -10.81 -4.43
N GLY A 7 28.21 -11.70 -5.40
CA GLY A 7 28.53 -11.36 -6.79
C GLY A 7 27.65 -10.24 -7.34
N ASN A 8 28.21 -9.47 -8.28
CA ASN A 8 27.50 -8.36 -8.92
C ASN A 8 26.16 -8.88 -9.46
N PHE A 9 25.05 -8.16 -9.25
CA PHE A 9 23.72 -8.60 -9.68
C PHE A 9 23.70 -9.00 -11.15
N GLU A 10 24.46 -8.29 -11.99
CA GLU A 10 24.65 -8.65 -13.40
C GLU A 10 25.27 -10.04 -13.57
N GLN A 11 26.31 -10.40 -12.81
CA GLN A 11 26.92 -11.73 -12.85
C GLN A 11 25.92 -12.81 -12.49
N ILE A 12 25.14 -12.61 -11.41
CA ILE A 12 24.12 -13.58 -10.99
C ILE A 12 23.02 -13.71 -12.05
N VAL A 13 22.64 -12.60 -12.70
CA VAL A 13 21.62 -12.62 -13.75
C VAL A 13 22.15 -13.29 -15.02
N GLU A 14 23.40 -13.03 -15.40
CA GLU A 14 24.05 -13.65 -16.55
C GLU A 14 24.19 -15.16 -16.35
N ASP A 15 24.62 -15.62 -15.19
CA ASP A 15 24.75 -17.05 -14.87
C ASP A 15 23.38 -17.76 -14.88
N LYS A 16 22.35 -17.13 -14.30
CA LYS A 16 21.03 -17.76 -14.07
C LYS A 16 20.12 -17.68 -15.29
N PHE A 17 20.15 -16.58 -16.02
CA PHE A 17 19.21 -16.30 -17.13
C PHE A 17 19.89 -16.22 -18.49
N LYS A 18 21.23 -16.36 -18.57
CA LYS A 18 22.02 -16.26 -19.82
C LYS A 18 21.70 -15.02 -20.65
N CYS A 19 21.33 -13.93 -19.98
CA CYS A 19 21.00 -12.65 -20.59
C CYS A 19 21.47 -11.51 -19.69
N SER A 20 21.55 -10.31 -20.26
CA SER A 20 21.93 -9.14 -19.47
C SER A 20 20.83 -8.77 -18.47
N ALA A 21 21.24 -8.18 -17.34
CA ALA A 21 20.32 -7.61 -16.36
C ALA A 21 19.31 -6.64 -16.97
N ARG A 22 19.74 -5.87 -17.98
CA ARG A 22 18.90 -4.93 -18.71
C ARG A 22 17.82 -5.64 -19.52
N GLU A 23 18.17 -6.66 -20.30
CA GLU A 23 17.22 -7.43 -21.12
C GLU A 23 16.19 -8.14 -20.26
N MET A 24 16.63 -8.71 -19.14
CA MET A 24 15.77 -9.38 -18.19
C MET A 24 14.73 -8.40 -17.59
N LEU A 25 15.16 -7.20 -17.20
CA LEU A 25 14.25 -6.16 -16.71
C LEU A 25 13.30 -5.61 -17.80
N LEU A 26 13.78 -5.48 -19.04
CA LEU A 26 12.92 -5.12 -20.18
C LEU A 26 11.87 -6.20 -20.47
N LYS A 27 12.20 -7.48 -20.28
CA LYS A 27 11.23 -8.57 -20.40
C LYS A 27 10.14 -8.43 -19.34
N CYS A 28 10.51 -8.18 -18.08
CA CYS A 28 9.53 -7.92 -17.02
C CYS A 28 8.65 -6.70 -17.31
N GLN A 29 9.20 -5.65 -17.94
CA GLN A 29 8.44 -4.47 -18.34
C GLN A 29 7.43 -4.80 -19.45
N ARG A 30 7.85 -5.56 -20.47
CA ARG A 30 6.95 -6.00 -21.56
C ARG A 30 5.84 -6.91 -21.08
N GLU A 31 6.12 -7.75 -20.09
CA GLU A 31 5.13 -8.62 -19.45
C GLU A 31 4.22 -7.87 -18.47
N GLY A 32 4.45 -6.56 -18.24
CA GLY A 32 3.64 -5.75 -17.33
C GLY A 32 3.80 -6.15 -15.87
N LEU A 33 4.89 -6.83 -15.51
CA LEU A 33 5.13 -7.31 -14.15
C LEU A 33 5.45 -6.15 -13.20
N SER A 34 4.81 -6.14 -12.03
CA SER A 34 5.21 -5.21 -10.97
C SER A 34 6.54 -5.62 -10.34
N TYR A 35 7.16 -4.72 -9.58
CA TYR A 35 8.37 -5.04 -8.83
C TYR A 35 8.22 -6.23 -7.87
N GLN A 36 7.02 -6.46 -7.31
CA GLN A 36 6.78 -7.61 -6.43
C GLN A 36 6.53 -8.90 -7.21
N ASP A 37 5.91 -8.80 -8.38
CA ASP A 37 5.72 -9.97 -9.24
C ASP A 37 7.06 -10.41 -9.85
N ALA A 38 7.88 -9.43 -10.25
CA ALA A 38 9.26 -9.67 -10.65
C ALA A 38 10.10 -10.29 -9.51
N GLU A 39 9.84 -9.96 -8.24
CA GLU A 39 10.51 -10.65 -7.11
C GLU A 39 10.18 -12.14 -7.08
N LYS A 40 8.92 -12.51 -7.33
CA LYS A 40 8.48 -13.91 -7.38
C LYS A 40 9.05 -14.66 -8.59
N VAL A 41 9.09 -14.02 -9.76
CA VAL A 41 9.55 -14.65 -11.01
C VAL A 41 11.07 -14.79 -11.03
N LEU A 42 11.79 -13.74 -10.63
CA LEU A 42 13.25 -13.68 -10.78
C LEU A 42 13.98 -14.24 -9.55
N GLY A 43 13.31 -14.23 -8.39
CA GLY A 43 13.87 -14.66 -7.10
C GLY A 43 14.77 -13.63 -6.43
N PHE A 44 14.75 -12.37 -6.89
CA PHE A 44 15.48 -11.27 -6.27
C PHE A 44 14.52 -10.37 -5.48
N LYS A 45 14.96 -9.81 -4.36
CA LYS A 45 14.17 -8.82 -3.62
C LYS A 45 13.78 -7.63 -4.50
N HIS A 46 12.53 -7.17 -4.39
CA HIS A 46 12.00 -6.04 -5.16
C HIS A 46 12.84 -4.77 -5.02
N VAL A 47 13.48 -4.54 -3.87
CA VAL A 47 14.39 -3.40 -3.63
C VAL A 47 15.62 -3.48 -4.56
N THR A 48 16.19 -4.67 -4.74
CA THR A 48 17.31 -4.91 -5.66
C THR A 48 16.88 -4.68 -7.10
N ILE A 49 15.75 -5.27 -7.49
CA ILE A 49 15.16 -5.08 -8.82
C ILE A 49 14.92 -3.59 -9.08
N ARG A 50 14.35 -2.86 -8.13
CA ARG A 50 14.10 -1.41 -8.22
C ARG A 50 15.39 -0.61 -8.37
N LYS A 51 16.43 -0.93 -7.59
CA LYS A 51 17.74 -0.28 -7.66
C LYS A 51 18.35 -0.42 -9.06
N TRP A 52 18.29 -1.61 -9.63
CA TRP A 52 18.85 -1.89 -10.96
C TRP A 52 17.98 -1.36 -12.09
N ALA A 53 16.66 -1.46 -11.98
CA ALA A 53 15.73 -0.83 -12.92
C ALA A 53 15.97 0.69 -13.00
N LYS A 54 16.18 1.36 -11.85
CA LYS A 54 16.54 2.79 -11.81
C LYS A 54 17.88 3.07 -12.47
N ARG A 55 18.88 2.18 -12.36
CA ARG A 55 20.18 2.35 -13.03
C ARG A 55 20.09 2.27 -14.55
N PHE A 56 19.15 1.48 -15.08
CA PHE A 56 18.93 1.33 -16.51
C PHE A 56 17.81 2.21 -17.06
N ASP A 57 17.27 3.13 -16.25
CA ASP A 57 16.11 3.97 -16.57
C ASP A 57 14.85 3.19 -17.01
N ILE A 58 14.69 1.97 -16.49
CA ILE A 58 13.52 1.11 -16.73
C ILE A 58 12.51 1.32 -15.58
N LYS A 59 11.27 1.64 -15.95
CA LYS A 59 10.15 1.75 -14.99
C LYS A 59 9.26 0.53 -15.10
N LEU A 60 9.19 -0.26 -14.02
CA LEU A 60 8.20 -1.32 -13.88
C LEU A 60 6.93 -0.73 -13.24
N PRO A 61 5.73 -1.24 -13.58
CA PRO A 61 4.49 -0.79 -12.98
C PRO A 61 4.57 -0.92 -11.45
N PRO A 62 4.20 0.12 -10.69
CA PRO A 62 3.94 -0.02 -9.27
C PRO A 62 2.83 -1.05 -9.10
N ARG A 63 2.91 -1.89 -8.07
CA ARG A 63 1.73 -2.61 -7.62
C ARG A 63 0.78 -1.58 -7.03
N PHE A 64 -0.04 -0.98 -7.88
CA PHE A 64 -1.25 -0.33 -7.42
C PHE A 64 -2.14 -1.45 -6.92
N ARG A 65 -2.27 -1.55 -5.60
CA ARG A 65 -3.41 -2.26 -5.00
C ARG A 65 -4.64 -1.51 -5.48
N LEU A 66 -5.31 -2.05 -6.49
CA LEU A 66 -6.61 -1.53 -6.94
C LEU A 66 -7.68 -2.62 -6.96
N ASN A 67 -7.31 -3.90 -6.79
CA ASN A 67 -8.23 -5.02 -6.93
C ASN A 67 -8.55 -5.79 -5.65
N GLU A 68 -8.01 -5.38 -4.49
CA GLU A 68 -8.47 -5.89 -3.18
C GLU A 68 -9.33 -4.86 -2.41
N ASP A 69 -9.26 -3.58 -2.79
CA ASP A 69 -9.87 -2.49 -2.03
C ASP A 69 -11.31 -2.18 -2.46
N SER A 70 -11.86 -2.77 -3.53
CA SER A 70 -13.23 -2.45 -3.97
C SER A 70 -14.29 -2.90 -2.98
N ALA A 71 -14.01 -3.95 -2.19
CA ALA A 71 -14.88 -4.37 -1.09
C ALA A 71 -14.70 -3.48 0.15
N ASP A 72 -13.47 -3.05 0.45
CA ASP A 72 -13.16 -2.20 1.61
C ASP A 72 -13.58 -0.74 1.40
N LEU A 73 -13.47 -0.18 0.20
CA LEU A 73 -13.93 1.18 -0.12
C LEU A 73 -15.44 1.35 0.12
N ASN A 74 -16.24 0.34 -0.23
CA ASN A 74 -17.67 0.35 0.06
C ASN A 74 -17.95 0.31 1.56
N ARG A 75 -17.13 -0.41 2.34
CA ARG A 75 -17.24 -0.48 3.80
C ARG A 75 -16.83 0.84 4.46
N GLU A 76 -15.77 1.47 4.00
CA GLU A 76 -15.32 2.78 4.47
C GLU A 76 -16.34 3.87 4.18
N VAL A 77 -16.89 3.90 2.96
CA VAL A 77 -17.95 4.84 2.57
C VAL A 77 -19.22 4.60 3.38
N ALA A 78 -19.61 3.34 3.59
CA ALA A 78 -20.75 2.99 4.44
C ALA A 78 -20.54 3.45 5.89
N TYR A 79 -19.34 3.25 6.45
CA TYR A 79 -19.00 3.68 7.82
C TYR A 79 -19.03 5.20 7.98
N VAL A 80 -18.49 5.96 7.01
CA VAL A 80 -18.55 7.42 7.02
C VAL A 80 -20.00 7.92 6.92
N ASN A 81 -20.83 7.27 6.11
CA ASN A 81 -22.25 7.61 6.02
C ASN A 81 -23.01 7.29 7.31
N GLU A 82 -22.67 6.19 8.00
CA GLU A 82 -23.22 5.86 9.32
C GLU A 82 -22.84 6.92 10.37
N CYS A 83 -21.60 7.41 10.36
CA CYS A 83 -21.14 8.48 11.27
C CYS A 83 -21.86 9.81 11.05
N LYS A 84 -22.30 10.10 9.81
CA LYS A 84 -23.06 11.31 9.46
C LYS A 84 -24.55 11.23 9.81
N SER A 85 -25.04 10.05 10.21
CA SER A 85 -26.45 9.91 10.60
C SER A 85 -26.72 10.61 11.94
N ASP A 86 -27.84 11.32 12.03
CA ASP A 86 -28.24 12.04 13.25
C ASP A 86 -28.79 11.10 14.36
N ASN A 87 -28.82 9.79 14.10
CA ASN A 87 -29.33 8.80 15.04
C ASN A 87 -28.28 8.44 16.10
N LEU A 88 -28.68 8.59 17.37
CA LEU A 88 -27.89 8.24 18.54
C LEU A 88 -27.64 6.73 18.62
N THR A 89 -26.57 6.26 17.97
CA THR A 89 -26.19 4.85 17.97
C THR A 89 -24.97 4.65 18.87
N LYS A 90 -24.80 3.47 19.49
CA LYS A 90 -23.63 3.19 20.38
C LYS A 90 -22.29 3.41 19.67
N THR A 91 -22.26 3.24 18.35
CA THR A 91 -21.11 3.39 17.46
C THR A 91 -20.88 4.83 16.99
N ASN A 92 -21.91 5.67 16.97
CA ASN A 92 -21.81 7.05 16.50
C ASN A 92 -21.44 8.00 17.66
N ILE A 93 -20.13 8.12 17.91
CA ILE A 93 -19.56 9.00 18.95
C ILE A 93 -19.90 10.47 18.69
N PHE A 94 -20.07 10.87 17.42
CA PHE A 94 -20.29 12.27 17.02
C PHE A 94 -21.72 12.76 17.31
N SER A 95 -22.70 11.87 17.27
CA SER A 95 -24.10 12.19 17.59
C SER A 95 -24.38 12.31 19.09
N ARG A 96 -23.51 11.75 19.96
CA ARG A 96 -23.76 11.71 21.41
C ARG A 96 -23.84 13.11 22.00
N CYS A 97 -24.89 13.41 22.77
CA CYS A 97 -24.93 14.61 23.58
C CYS A 97 -23.86 14.52 24.69
N TRP A 98 -22.83 15.37 24.61
CA TRP A 98 -21.75 15.45 25.60
C TRP A 98 -22.20 16.11 26.91
N ILE A 99 -23.36 16.77 26.87
CA ILE A 99 -23.99 17.43 28.00
C ILE A 99 -25.12 16.51 28.48
N ASN A 100 -25.00 16.02 29.71
CA ASN A 100 -26.14 15.40 30.38
C ASN A 100 -27.15 16.50 30.70
N VAL A 101 -28.21 16.57 29.88
CA VAL A 101 -29.24 17.62 29.95
C VAL A 101 -29.86 17.72 31.36
N ASN A 102 -29.93 16.61 32.11
CA ASN A 102 -30.45 16.57 33.48
C ASN A 102 -29.51 17.25 34.49
N LEU A 103 -28.20 17.18 34.27
CA LEU A 103 -27.21 17.87 35.10
C LEU A 103 -27.08 19.34 34.70
N TYR A 104 -27.22 19.66 33.41
CA TYR A 104 -27.15 21.04 32.94
C TYR A 104 -28.35 21.88 33.40
N SER A 105 -29.57 21.32 33.38
CA SER A 105 -30.77 22.02 33.85
C SER A 105 -30.70 22.34 35.35
N THR A 106 -30.14 21.45 36.16
CA THR A 106 -29.95 21.65 37.60
C THR A 106 -28.87 22.69 37.93
N ILE A 107 -27.81 22.78 37.13
CA ILE A 107 -26.79 23.84 37.27
C ILE A 107 -27.35 25.19 36.82
N LYS A 108 -28.06 25.25 35.70
CA LYS A 108 -28.66 26.48 35.17
C LYS A 108 -29.74 27.05 36.10
N ALA A 109 -30.55 26.21 36.74
CA ALA A 109 -31.59 26.65 37.67
C ALA A 109 -31.04 27.16 39.03
N LYS A 110 -29.77 26.92 39.33
CA LYS A 110 -29.08 27.42 40.52
C LYS A 110 -28.32 28.74 40.29
N SER A 111 -28.18 29.17 39.03
CA SER A 111 -27.61 30.46 38.64
C SER A 111 -28.70 31.50 38.46
#